data_AF-A0A497PPL2-F1
#
_entry.id   AF-A0A497PPL2-F1
#
_cell.length_a   1.000
_cell.length_b   1.000
_cell.length_c   1.000
_cell.angle_alpha   90.00
_cell.angle_beta   90.00
_cell.angle_gamma   90.00
#
_symmetry.space_group_name_H-M   'P 1'
#
loop_
_entity.id
_entity.type
_entity.pdbx_description
1 polymer ?
#
loop_
_entity_poly.entity_id
_entity_poly.type
_entity_poly.pdbx_seq_one_letter_code
_entity_poly.pdbx_strand_id
1 'polypeptide(L)'
;DYAFTIKEIEPIPYPPYRVVTTSPVLFMVLVPAGEAIKISRFLHQQYVDHFGKVTGRLPFSVGNIFFFKKTPMFVVLDAAKRMVESFEELHKEEKTFILKGIPPAWQCALAPRLDLKVAHKEQSDITWQVPLKLGDCSVDHFHPYMMVRENICGHEPRNRPSYLPLLDGAALHVCELEQGDVIRAYPNYYDFEFLDTTTRRYDLQMVSNGKRSHPFFGEGGTRPYFLEQLDKIQNLWQRLKSVPELTDTKLKNMETLLQSRISEWRVSLQETSPAYEALVESVLAKEFSMDSDSEEFKGLKQAMLSGLFFDCLELYLKILKQRVKEE
;
A
#
# COMPACT_ATOMS: atom_id res chain seq x y z
N ASP A 1 14.05 -55.35 25.13
CA ASP A 1 14.47 -54.03 24.66
C ASP A 1 14.76 -54.04 23.18
N TYR A 2 13.90 -53.40 22.38
CA TYR A 2 14.16 -53.19 20.96
C TYR A 2 14.87 -51.85 20.81
N ALA A 3 16.17 -51.89 20.55
CA ALA A 3 16.96 -50.72 20.21
C ALA A 3 16.85 -50.46 18.71
N PHE A 4 16.26 -49.33 18.33
CA PHE A 4 16.25 -48.88 16.94
C PHE A 4 17.49 -48.04 16.66
N THR A 5 18.17 -48.33 15.56
CA THR A 5 19.31 -47.55 15.06
C THR A 5 18.88 -46.87 13.78
N ILE A 6 18.93 -45.54 13.75
CA ILE A 6 18.63 -44.76 12.55
C ILE A 6 19.76 -45.05 11.53
N LYS A 7 19.40 -45.64 10.38
CA LYS A 7 20.37 -46.00 9.33
C LYS A 7 20.64 -44.86 8.35
N GLU A 8 19.66 -43.98 8.15
CA GLU A 8 19.71 -42.95 7.12
C GLU A 8 18.80 -41.78 7.52
N ILE A 9 19.28 -40.56 7.32
CA ILE A 9 18.53 -39.33 7.53
C ILE A 9 18.62 -38.56 6.23
N GLU A 10 17.51 -38.46 5.50
CA GLU A 10 17.39 -37.56 4.37
C GLU A 10 16.87 -36.21 4.87
N PRO A 11 17.70 -35.15 4.87
CA PRO A 11 17.24 -33.82 5.26
C PRO A 11 16.34 -33.25 4.15
N ILE A 12 15.03 -33.29 4.35
CA ILE A 12 14.08 -32.59 3.48
C ILE A 12 14.06 -31.11 3.90
N PRO A 13 14.36 -30.16 2.99
CA PRO A 13 14.22 -28.74 3.30
C PRO A 13 12.74 -28.45 3.57
N TYR A 14 12.43 -28.05 4.81
CA TYR A 14 11.08 -27.68 5.22
C TYR A 14 10.89 -26.17 5.02
N PRO A 15 10.15 -25.72 3.99
CA PRO A 15 9.84 -24.31 3.87
C PRO A 15 8.79 -23.95 4.93
N PRO A 16 9.01 -22.93 5.76
CA PRO A 16 8.21 -22.66 6.95
C PRO A 16 6.87 -21.96 6.63
N TYR A 17 6.11 -22.48 5.66
CA TYR A 17 4.79 -21.96 5.30
C TYR A 17 3.72 -23.06 5.32
N ARG A 18 2.45 -22.67 5.42
CA ARG A 18 1.32 -23.58 5.32
C ARG A 18 0.19 -22.95 4.51
N VAL A 19 -0.18 -23.56 3.39
CA VAL A 19 -1.35 -23.14 2.61
C VAL A 19 -2.61 -23.49 3.39
N VAL A 20 -3.51 -22.51 3.53
CA VAL A 20 -4.84 -22.68 4.13
C VAL A 20 -5.87 -22.88 3.02
N THR A 21 -5.89 -21.98 2.04
CA THR A 21 -6.83 -22.02 0.91
C THR A 21 -6.15 -21.56 -0.37
N THR A 22 -6.48 -22.21 -1.48
CA THR A 22 -6.10 -21.82 -2.84
C THR A 22 -7.32 -21.89 -3.74
N SER A 23 -7.67 -20.76 -4.35
CA SER A 23 -8.68 -20.66 -5.40
C SER A 23 -8.30 -19.54 -6.36
N PRO A 24 -8.95 -19.41 -7.53
CA PRO A 24 -8.65 -18.33 -8.48
C PRO A 24 -8.84 -16.92 -7.91
N VAL A 25 -9.67 -16.76 -6.87
CA VAL A 25 -10.03 -15.45 -6.28
C VAL A 25 -9.53 -15.29 -4.84
N LEU A 26 -9.06 -16.36 -4.20
CA LEU A 26 -8.64 -16.34 -2.79
C LEU A 26 -7.40 -17.22 -2.57
N PHE A 27 -6.36 -16.61 -2.05
CA PHE A 27 -5.15 -17.29 -1.62
C PHE A 27 -4.87 -16.95 -0.16
N MET A 28 -4.80 -17.96 0.71
CA MET A 28 -4.47 -17.81 2.12
C MET A 28 -3.33 -18.75 2.51
N VAL A 29 -2.29 -18.18 3.11
CA VAL A 29 -1.08 -18.88 3.51
C VAL A 29 -0.58 -18.37 4.86
N LEU A 30 -0.16 -19.28 5.72
CA LEU A 30 0.57 -18.97 6.94
C LEU A 30 2.05 -18.93 6.64
N VAL A 31 2.71 -17.84 7.02
CA VAL A 31 4.14 -17.60 6.77
C VAL A 31 4.79 -17.01 8.02
N PRO A 32 6.12 -17.07 8.17
CA PRO A 32 6.80 -16.38 9.25
C PRO A 32 6.60 -14.87 9.11
N ALA A 33 6.32 -14.18 10.22
CA ALA A 33 6.01 -12.75 10.21
C ALA A 33 7.10 -11.90 9.52
N GLY A 34 8.38 -12.25 9.71
CA GLY A 34 9.51 -11.54 9.10
C GLY A 34 9.53 -11.59 7.56
N GLU A 35 8.88 -12.57 6.93
CA GLU A 35 8.81 -12.68 5.47
C GLU A 35 7.52 -12.07 4.89
N ALA A 36 6.54 -11.69 5.71
CA ALA A 36 5.21 -11.28 5.26
C ALA A 36 5.28 -10.12 4.24
N ILE A 37 6.03 -9.05 4.54
CA ILE A 37 6.14 -7.88 3.66
C ILE A 37 6.84 -8.22 2.35
N LYS A 38 7.90 -9.03 2.40
CA LYS A 38 8.62 -9.48 1.20
C LYS A 38 7.72 -10.31 0.30
N ILE A 39 6.90 -11.19 0.87
CA ILE A 39 5.92 -11.99 0.14
C ILE A 39 4.82 -11.08 -0.45
N SER A 40 4.29 -10.12 0.30
CA SER A 40 3.28 -9.17 -0.22
C SER A 40 3.80 -8.40 -1.44
N ARG A 41 5.05 -7.94 -1.39
CA ARG A 41 5.70 -7.26 -2.53
C ARG A 41 5.91 -8.19 -3.71
N PHE A 42 6.37 -9.41 -3.46
CA PHE A 42 6.53 -10.41 -4.49
C PHE A 42 5.20 -10.70 -5.20
N LEU A 43 4.11 -10.88 -4.44
CA LEU A 43 2.77 -11.09 -4.98
C LEU A 43 2.30 -9.89 -5.82
N HIS A 44 2.52 -8.66 -5.33
CA HIS A 44 2.21 -7.46 -6.10
C HIS A 44 3.00 -7.41 -7.42
N GLN A 45 4.30 -7.74 -7.40
CA GLN A 45 5.11 -7.77 -8.62
C GLN A 45 4.61 -8.82 -9.61
N GLN A 46 4.27 -10.03 -9.14
CA GLN A 46 3.70 -11.07 -9.98
C GLN A 46 2.36 -10.64 -10.58
N TYR A 47 1.52 -9.96 -9.81
CA TYR A 47 0.29 -9.37 -10.35
C TYR A 47 0.59 -8.35 -11.44
N VAL A 48 1.53 -7.44 -11.25
CA VAL A 48 1.93 -6.45 -12.28
C VAL A 48 2.48 -7.14 -13.53
N ASP A 49 3.29 -8.19 -13.37
CA ASP A 49 3.92 -8.91 -14.48
C ASP A 49 2.90 -9.67 -15.33
N HIS A 50 1.90 -10.29 -14.70
CA HIS A 50 0.90 -11.12 -15.38
C HIS A 50 -0.37 -10.34 -15.78
N PHE A 51 -0.79 -9.38 -14.97
CA PHE A 51 -2.08 -8.68 -15.09
C PHE A 51 -1.95 -7.15 -15.16
N GLY A 52 -0.74 -6.58 -15.15
CA GLY A 52 -0.55 -5.13 -15.15
C GLY A 52 -1.17 -4.40 -16.35
N LYS A 53 -1.43 -5.10 -17.46
CA LYS A 53 -2.12 -4.54 -18.64
C LYS A 53 -3.59 -4.18 -18.38
N VAL A 54 -4.19 -4.81 -17.38
CA VAL A 54 -5.57 -4.56 -16.95
C VAL A 54 -5.65 -3.83 -15.61
N THR A 55 -4.59 -3.09 -15.25
CA THR A 55 -4.55 -2.24 -14.05
C THR A 55 -5.79 -1.35 -14.00
N GLY A 56 -6.43 -1.27 -12.83
CA GLY A 56 -7.66 -0.50 -12.63
C GLY A 56 -8.94 -1.19 -13.07
N ARG A 57 -8.88 -2.39 -13.66
CA ARG A 57 -10.06 -3.19 -14.05
C ARG A 57 -10.15 -4.54 -13.33
N LEU A 58 -9.02 -5.11 -12.96
CA LEU A 58 -8.95 -6.36 -12.20
C LEU A 58 -8.29 -6.10 -10.85
N PRO A 59 -9.04 -5.74 -9.80
CA PRO A 59 -8.43 -5.40 -8.51
C PRO A 59 -7.77 -6.62 -7.85
N PHE A 60 -6.65 -6.38 -7.18
CA PHE A 60 -5.87 -7.35 -6.44
C PHE A 60 -5.46 -6.76 -5.09
N SER A 61 -5.90 -7.39 -4.00
CA SER A 61 -5.68 -6.87 -2.65
C SER A 61 -4.94 -7.87 -1.78
N VAL A 62 -3.99 -7.37 -0.98
CA VAL A 62 -3.12 -8.18 -0.11
C VAL A 62 -3.31 -7.76 1.33
N GLY A 63 -3.63 -8.74 2.17
CA GLY A 63 -3.89 -8.55 3.59
C GLY A 63 -2.95 -9.36 4.47
N ASN A 64 -2.33 -8.72 5.46
CA ASN A 64 -1.42 -9.39 6.41
C ASN A 64 -2.03 -9.43 7.83
N ILE A 65 -2.30 -10.63 8.35
CA ILE A 65 -2.77 -10.81 9.72
C ILE A 65 -1.66 -11.40 10.56
N PHE A 66 -1.15 -10.61 11.49
CA PHE A 66 -0.14 -11.00 12.45
C PHE A 66 -0.80 -11.50 13.73
N PHE A 67 -0.25 -12.53 14.35
CA PHE A 67 -0.79 -13.10 15.59
C PHE A 67 0.30 -13.87 16.35
N PHE A 68 0.09 -14.06 17.65
CA PHE A 68 0.99 -14.90 18.46
C PHE A 68 0.74 -16.38 18.20
N LYS A 69 1.76 -17.22 18.39
CA LYS A 69 1.66 -18.69 18.26
C LYS A 69 0.48 -19.31 19.05
N LYS A 70 0.09 -18.69 20.18
CA LYS A 70 -1.00 -19.16 21.05
C LYS A 70 -2.38 -18.59 20.69
N THR A 71 -2.48 -17.72 19.68
CA THR A 71 -3.78 -17.17 19.25
C THR A 71 -4.63 -18.31 18.67
N PRO A 72 -5.88 -18.50 19.14
CA PRO A 72 -6.73 -19.57 18.62
C PRO A 72 -7.00 -19.41 17.13
N MET A 73 -6.84 -20.49 16.36
CA MET A 73 -6.91 -20.41 14.89
C MET A 73 -8.26 -19.93 14.36
N PHE A 74 -9.37 -20.22 15.06
CA PHE A 74 -10.69 -19.73 14.66
C PHE A 74 -10.77 -18.19 14.69
N VAL A 75 -10.05 -17.53 15.61
CA VAL A 75 -9.98 -16.06 15.70
C VAL A 75 -9.22 -15.51 14.50
N VAL A 76 -8.12 -16.17 14.12
CA VAL A 76 -7.30 -15.79 12.96
C VAL A 76 -8.08 -15.98 11.66
N LEU A 77 -8.82 -17.08 11.51
CA LEU A 77 -9.66 -17.32 10.33
C LEU A 77 -10.86 -16.36 10.24
N ASP A 78 -11.50 -16.02 11.37
CA ASP A 78 -12.55 -15.00 11.40
C ASP A 78 -12.01 -13.62 10.99
N ALA A 79 -10.82 -13.25 11.49
CA ALA A 79 -10.14 -12.03 11.08
C ALA A 79 -9.81 -12.05 9.57
N ALA A 80 -9.27 -13.16 9.04
CA ALA A 80 -8.99 -13.31 7.62
C ALA A 80 -10.25 -13.14 6.77
N LYS A 81 -11.36 -13.75 7.19
CA LYS A 81 -12.66 -13.60 6.53
C LYS A 81 -13.12 -12.15 6.50
N ARG A 82 -13.06 -11.44 7.63
CA ARG A 82 -13.46 -10.02 7.73
C ARG A 82 -12.63 -9.10 6.85
N MET A 83 -11.32 -9.36 6.75
CA MET A 83 -10.44 -8.61 5.88
C MET A 83 -10.78 -8.82 4.40
N VAL A 84 -11.08 -10.06 4.00
CA VAL A 84 -11.56 -10.38 2.65
C VAL A 84 -12.89 -9.68 2.35
N GLU A 85 -13.89 -9.79 3.23
CA GLU A 85 -15.18 -9.10 3.10
C GLU A 85 -15.01 -7.58 2.97
N SER A 86 -14.03 -7.01 3.70
CA SER A 86 -13.75 -5.57 3.62
C SER A 86 -13.14 -5.17 2.29
N PHE A 87 -12.25 -5.99 1.71
CA PHE A 87 -11.76 -5.75 0.35
C PHE A 87 -12.86 -5.91 -0.69
N GLU A 88 -13.73 -6.91 -0.54
CA GLU A 88 -14.88 -7.08 -1.43
C GLU A 88 -15.81 -5.85 -1.42
N GLU A 89 -16.07 -5.27 -0.25
CA GLU A 89 -16.83 -4.01 -0.13
C GLU A 89 -16.16 -2.86 -0.89
N LEU A 90 -14.84 -2.70 -0.71
CA LEU A 90 -14.08 -1.65 -1.38
C LEU A 90 -14.05 -1.81 -2.91
N HIS A 91 -14.12 -3.03 -3.41
CA HIS A 91 -14.15 -3.29 -4.85
C HIS A 91 -15.54 -3.14 -5.48
N LYS A 92 -16.61 -2.87 -4.71
CA LYS A 92 -17.94 -2.56 -5.27
C LYS A 92 -17.98 -1.21 -5.96
N GLU A 93 -17.16 -0.27 -5.48
CA GLU A 93 -17.09 1.09 -5.99
C GLU A 93 -15.73 1.32 -6.64
N GLU A 94 -15.78 1.83 -7.87
CA GLU A 94 -14.60 2.37 -8.53
C GLU A 94 -14.24 3.74 -7.97
N LYS A 95 -12.94 4.05 -7.98
CA LYS A 95 -12.39 5.33 -7.53
C LYS A 95 -11.91 6.17 -8.70
N THR A 96 -11.92 7.48 -8.48
CA THR A 96 -11.47 8.46 -9.46
C THR A 96 -10.04 8.91 -9.15
N PHE A 97 -9.20 8.88 -10.17
CA PHE A 97 -7.79 9.26 -10.12
C PHE A 97 -7.49 10.33 -11.15
N ILE A 98 -6.71 11.34 -10.76
CA ILE A 98 -6.27 12.40 -11.67
C ILE A 98 -4.84 12.11 -12.11
N LEU A 99 -4.62 12.02 -13.41
CA LEU A 99 -3.30 11.78 -13.98
C LEU A 99 -2.42 13.03 -13.85
N LYS A 100 -1.35 12.95 -13.05
CA LYS A 100 -0.44 14.07 -12.77
C LYS A 100 0.74 14.13 -13.74
N GLY A 101 1.17 12.99 -14.26
CA GLY A 101 2.30 12.94 -15.19
C GLY A 101 2.30 11.66 -15.99
N ILE A 102 2.60 11.81 -17.28
CA ILE A 102 2.85 10.71 -18.21
C ILE A 102 4.29 10.84 -18.68
N PRO A 103 5.01 9.72 -18.81
CA PRO A 103 6.31 9.74 -19.46
C PRO A 103 6.19 10.23 -20.92
N PRO A 104 7.23 10.84 -21.50
CA PRO A 104 7.15 11.39 -22.86
C PRO A 104 6.70 10.35 -23.90
N ALA A 105 6.01 10.77 -24.95
CA ALA A 105 5.46 9.86 -25.97
C ALA A 105 6.49 8.91 -26.61
N TRP A 106 7.77 9.32 -26.72
CA TRP A 106 8.84 8.44 -27.21
C TRP A 106 9.09 7.24 -26.28
N GLN A 107 8.83 7.38 -24.98
CA GLN A 107 8.99 6.31 -24.00
C GLN A 107 7.95 5.22 -24.19
N CYS A 108 6.75 5.55 -24.67
CA CYS A 108 5.72 4.58 -25.04
C CYS A 108 6.16 3.62 -26.16
N ALA A 109 7.06 4.06 -27.05
CA ALA A 109 7.59 3.23 -28.14
C ALA A 109 8.75 2.33 -27.69
N LEU A 110 9.55 2.77 -26.73
CA LEU A 110 10.80 2.10 -26.34
C LEU A 110 10.69 1.28 -25.06
N ALA A 111 9.99 1.80 -24.05
CA ALA A 111 9.94 1.20 -22.73
C ALA A 111 9.03 -0.05 -22.70
N PRO A 112 9.41 -1.10 -21.95
CA PRO A 112 8.55 -2.27 -21.75
C PRO A 112 7.36 -1.95 -20.83
N ARG A 113 7.47 -0.91 -20.01
CA ARG A 113 6.47 -0.48 -19.02
C ARG A 113 6.35 1.05 -19.01
N LEU A 114 5.17 1.53 -18.66
CA LEU A 114 4.85 2.94 -18.49
C LEU A 114 4.49 3.22 -17.03
N ASP A 115 5.14 4.22 -16.44
CA ASP A 115 4.86 4.66 -15.07
C ASP A 115 3.84 5.80 -15.10
N LEU A 116 2.60 5.51 -14.71
CA LEU A 116 1.52 6.48 -14.64
C LEU A 116 1.39 7.03 -13.22
N LYS A 117 1.75 8.30 -13.03
CA LYS A 117 1.60 8.96 -11.73
C LYS A 117 0.20 9.52 -11.58
N VAL A 118 -0.58 8.96 -10.67
CA VAL A 118 -1.98 9.34 -10.46
C VAL A 118 -2.21 9.80 -9.03
N ALA A 119 -3.09 10.79 -8.88
CA ALA A 119 -3.49 11.37 -7.61
C ALA A 119 -4.91 10.98 -7.24
N HIS A 120 -5.11 10.63 -5.98
CA HIS A 120 -6.43 10.41 -5.39
C HIS A 120 -6.73 11.52 -4.39
N LYS A 121 -8.01 11.92 -4.24
CA LYS A 121 -8.38 13.04 -3.35
C LYS A 121 -8.04 12.79 -1.88
N GLU A 122 -8.17 11.55 -1.43
CA GLU A 122 -8.10 11.19 0.01
C GLU A 122 -6.81 10.46 0.39
N GLN A 123 -5.94 10.15 -0.57
CA GLN A 123 -4.71 9.39 -0.31
C GLN A 123 -3.55 9.93 -1.14
N SER A 124 -2.33 9.65 -0.70
CA SER A 124 -1.13 10.07 -1.41
C SER A 124 -1.06 9.47 -2.82
N ASP A 125 -0.49 10.24 -3.75
CA ASP A 125 -0.26 9.85 -5.14
C ASP A 125 0.33 8.45 -5.28
N ILE A 126 -0.12 7.68 -6.27
CA ILE A 126 0.39 6.34 -6.58
C ILE A 126 0.99 6.32 -7.98
N THR A 127 1.78 5.29 -8.27
CA THR A 127 2.37 5.07 -9.59
C THR A 127 1.99 3.69 -10.07
N TRP A 128 1.20 3.64 -11.14
CA TRP A 128 0.88 2.38 -11.80
C TRP A 128 1.95 2.05 -12.84
N GLN A 129 2.50 0.85 -12.76
CA GLN A 129 3.46 0.33 -13.74
C GLN A 129 2.71 -0.52 -14.75
N VAL A 130 2.37 0.05 -15.92
CA VAL A 130 1.58 -0.64 -16.93
C VAL A 130 2.49 -1.24 -18.01
N PRO A 131 2.50 -2.57 -18.22
CA PRO A 131 3.21 -3.19 -19.33
C PRO A 131 2.65 -2.77 -20.68
N LEU A 132 3.52 -2.44 -21.63
CA LEU A 132 3.15 -1.99 -22.98
C LEU A 132 3.43 -3.01 -24.07
N LYS A 133 4.17 -4.08 -23.79
CA LYS A 133 4.66 -5.00 -24.81
C LYS A 133 3.99 -6.37 -24.77
N LEU A 134 3.88 -7.01 -25.93
CA LEU A 134 3.56 -8.42 -26.07
C LEU A 134 4.81 -9.29 -25.85
N GLY A 135 4.65 -10.62 -25.82
CA GLY A 135 5.75 -11.56 -25.58
C GLY A 135 6.82 -11.55 -26.69
N ASP A 136 6.46 -11.09 -27.89
CA ASP A 136 7.36 -10.85 -29.03
C ASP A 136 8.01 -9.44 -29.01
N CYS A 137 7.84 -8.70 -27.92
CA CYS A 137 8.29 -7.30 -27.74
C CYS A 137 7.62 -6.26 -28.64
N SER A 138 6.56 -6.60 -29.38
CA SER A 138 5.78 -5.59 -30.10
C SER A 138 4.98 -4.72 -29.13
N VAL A 139 4.54 -3.54 -29.56
CA VAL A 139 3.59 -2.72 -28.78
C VAL A 139 2.25 -3.43 -28.72
N ASP A 140 1.67 -3.49 -27.53
CA ASP A 140 0.37 -4.07 -27.26
C ASP A 140 -0.71 -3.01 -27.42
N HIS A 141 -1.39 -3.02 -28.56
CA HIS A 141 -2.47 -2.08 -28.87
C HIS A 141 -3.85 -2.53 -28.38
N PHE A 142 -3.95 -3.66 -27.68
CA PHE A 142 -5.25 -4.30 -27.40
C PHE A 142 -5.63 -4.25 -25.92
N HIS A 143 -4.65 -4.45 -25.04
CA HIS A 143 -4.94 -4.66 -23.62
C HIS A 143 -4.85 -3.41 -22.75
N PRO A 144 -3.83 -2.52 -22.87
CA PRO A 144 -3.58 -1.48 -21.88
C PRO A 144 -4.45 -0.24 -22.15
N TYR A 145 -5.73 -0.38 -21.83
CA TYR A 145 -6.73 0.70 -21.86
C TYR A 145 -7.15 1.09 -20.44
N MET A 146 -7.37 2.39 -20.26
CA MET A 146 -7.86 3.01 -19.03
C MET A 146 -9.20 3.70 -19.28
N MET A 147 -10.07 3.68 -18.27
CA MET A 147 -11.40 4.27 -18.35
C MET A 147 -11.31 5.76 -17.99
N VAL A 148 -11.37 6.63 -18.99
CA VAL A 148 -11.26 8.08 -18.84
C VAL A 148 -12.65 8.71 -18.96
N ARG A 149 -13.01 9.53 -17.97
CA ARG A 149 -14.30 10.25 -17.97
C ARG A 149 -14.17 11.58 -18.71
N GLU A 150 -13.22 12.38 -18.28
CA GLU A 150 -12.97 13.74 -18.76
C GLU A 150 -11.51 14.12 -18.53
N ASN A 151 -11.09 15.26 -19.04
CA ASN A 151 -9.80 15.86 -18.75
C ASN A 151 -10.02 17.24 -18.15
N ILE A 152 -9.45 17.49 -16.97
CA ILE A 152 -9.65 18.76 -16.22
C ILE A 152 -8.98 19.96 -16.90
N CYS A 153 -8.08 19.75 -17.86
CA CYS A 153 -7.45 20.80 -18.66
C CYS A 153 -8.26 21.15 -19.93
N GLY A 154 -9.43 20.53 -20.13
CA GLY A 154 -10.35 20.84 -21.23
C GLY A 154 -10.06 20.11 -22.54
N HIS A 155 -9.12 19.17 -22.55
CA HIS A 155 -8.85 18.33 -23.72
C HIS A 155 -9.90 17.23 -23.86
N GLU A 156 -10.68 17.23 -24.93
CA GLU A 156 -11.74 16.23 -25.10
C GLU A 156 -11.16 14.84 -25.40
N PRO A 157 -11.49 13.81 -24.58
CA PRO A 157 -11.06 12.42 -24.85
C PRO A 157 -11.46 11.90 -26.24
N ARG A 158 -12.56 12.42 -26.80
CA ARG A 158 -13.12 12.06 -28.11
C ARG A 158 -12.20 12.33 -29.29
N ASN A 159 -11.30 13.30 -29.15
CA ASN A 159 -10.40 13.69 -30.23
C ASN A 159 -9.18 12.78 -30.34
N ARG A 160 -9.04 11.79 -29.44
CA ARG A 160 -7.85 10.94 -29.35
C ARG A 160 -8.00 9.70 -30.25
N PRO A 161 -6.94 9.27 -30.95
CA PRO A 161 -7.04 8.18 -31.94
C PRO A 161 -7.52 6.84 -31.36
N SER A 162 -7.19 6.54 -30.10
CA SER A 162 -7.56 5.29 -29.44
C SER A 162 -8.92 5.34 -28.74
N TYR A 163 -9.73 6.38 -28.98
CA TYR A 163 -11.02 6.56 -28.32
C TYR A 163 -11.99 5.41 -28.61
N LEU A 164 -12.39 4.73 -27.55
CA LEU A 164 -13.47 3.75 -27.56
C LEU A 164 -14.62 4.28 -26.72
N PRO A 165 -15.82 4.51 -27.30
CA PRO A 165 -16.95 5.05 -26.56
C PRO A 165 -17.51 4.02 -25.56
N LEU A 166 -17.80 4.47 -24.34
CA LEU A 166 -18.60 3.72 -23.36
C LEU A 166 -19.84 4.53 -22.94
N LEU A 167 -20.77 3.86 -22.25
CA LEU A 167 -21.97 4.49 -21.70
C LEU A 167 -21.67 5.68 -20.78
N ASP A 168 -20.56 5.61 -20.03
CA ASP A 168 -20.16 6.65 -19.07
C ASP A 168 -18.64 6.88 -19.11
N GLY A 169 -18.19 7.55 -20.17
CA GLY A 169 -16.79 7.88 -20.45
C GLY A 169 -16.26 7.20 -21.71
N ALA A 170 -14.95 6.98 -21.73
CA ALA A 170 -14.25 6.35 -22.83
C ALA A 170 -13.14 5.43 -22.33
N ALA A 171 -12.81 4.41 -23.11
CA ALA A 171 -11.58 3.66 -22.91
C ALA A 171 -10.53 4.26 -23.84
N LEU A 172 -9.40 4.65 -23.26
CA LEU A 172 -8.25 5.20 -23.98
C LEU A 172 -7.03 4.33 -23.75
N HIS A 173 -6.27 4.13 -24.81
CA HIS A 173 -5.00 3.44 -24.72
C HIS A 173 -4.03 4.26 -23.85
N VAL A 174 -3.25 3.61 -22.98
CA VAL A 174 -2.38 4.29 -22.01
C VAL A 174 -1.37 5.27 -22.65
N CYS A 175 -0.96 5.04 -23.89
CA CYS A 175 -0.07 5.92 -24.64
C CYS A 175 -0.71 7.25 -25.09
N GLU A 176 -2.05 7.32 -25.12
CA GLU A 176 -2.83 8.49 -25.52
C GLU A 176 -3.45 9.18 -24.29
N LEU A 177 -3.02 8.82 -23.09
CA LEU A 177 -3.41 9.54 -21.88
C LEU A 177 -2.70 10.89 -21.84
N GLU A 178 -3.36 11.88 -21.24
CA GLU A 178 -2.84 13.24 -21.08
C GLU A 178 -2.96 13.69 -19.62
N GLN A 179 -2.07 14.61 -19.21
CA GLN A 179 -2.11 15.16 -17.87
C GLN A 179 -3.48 15.80 -17.63
N GLY A 180 -4.04 15.58 -16.43
CA GLY A 180 -5.37 16.02 -16.08
C GLY A 180 -6.50 15.04 -16.43
N ASP A 181 -6.19 13.90 -17.07
CA ASP A 181 -7.19 12.86 -17.29
C ASP A 181 -7.75 12.32 -15.97
N VAL A 182 -9.07 12.22 -15.93
CA VAL A 182 -9.84 11.68 -14.82
C VAL A 182 -10.13 10.20 -15.11
N ILE A 183 -9.33 9.33 -14.50
CA ILE A 183 -9.38 7.88 -14.67
C ILE A 183 -10.28 7.25 -13.61
N ARG A 184 -11.21 6.40 -14.05
CA ARG A 184 -12.02 5.54 -13.20
C ARG A 184 -11.35 4.18 -13.10
N ALA A 185 -11.09 3.71 -11.89
CA ALA A 185 -10.37 2.47 -11.67
C ALA A 185 -10.79 1.79 -10.37
N TYR A 186 -10.79 0.45 -10.38
CA TYR A 186 -10.80 -0.39 -9.18
C TYR A 186 -9.38 -0.52 -8.68
N PRO A 187 -9.04 0.12 -7.55
CA PRO A 187 -7.67 0.10 -7.04
C PRO A 187 -7.34 -1.23 -6.34
N ASN A 188 -6.04 -1.47 -6.24
CA ASN A 188 -5.47 -2.55 -5.45
C ASN A 188 -5.28 -2.06 -4.01
N TYR A 189 -5.58 -2.90 -3.01
CA TYR A 189 -5.42 -2.51 -1.60
C TYR A 189 -4.37 -3.33 -0.87
N TYR A 190 -3.73 -2.68 0.10
CA TYR A 190 -2.88 -3.31 1.11
C TYR A 190 -3.41 -2.99 2.50
N ASP A 191 -3.57 -4.02 3.32
CA ASP A 191 -3.92 -3.86 4.72
C ASP A 191 -3.14 -4.83 5.61
N PHE A 192 -3.01 -4.47 6.88
CA PHE A 192 -2.49 -5.36 7.90
C PHE A 192 -3.17 -5.15 9.25
N GLU A 193 -3.16 -6.20 10.06
CA GLU A 193 -3.68 -6.15 11.43
C GLU A 193 -2.90 -7.08 12.35
N PHE A 194 -2.74 -6.69 13.61
CA PHE A 194 -2.09 -7.50 14.63
C PHE A 194 -3.07 -7.93 15.71
N LEU A 195 -3.36 -9.23 15.76
CA LEU A 195 -4.23 -9.84 16.75
C LEU A 195 -3.50 -10.04 18.09
N ASP A 196 -3.16 -8.93 18.75
CA ASP A 196 -2.62 -8.92 20.11
C ASP A 196 -3.64 -9.41 21.15
N THR A 197 -4.93 -9.19 20.85
CA THR A 197 -6.09 -9.61 21.61
C THR A 197 -7.16 -10.17 20.66
N THR A 198 -8.10 -10.93 21.19
CA THR A 198 -9.16 -11.55 20.37
C THR A 198 -10.14 -10.53 19.79
N THR A 199 -10.25 -9.33 20.39
CA THR A 199 -11.16 -8.27 19.97
C THR A 199 -10.68 -7.52 18.73
N ARG A 200 -9.37 -7.51 18.44
CA ARG A 200 -8.79 -6.84 17.26
C ARG A 200 -9.38 -7.27 15.93
N ARG A 201 -9.95 -8.47 15.84
CA ARG A 201 -10.65 -8.94 14.64
C ARG A 201 -11.80 -8.02 14.21
N TYR A 202 -12.39 -7.26 15.14
CA TYR A 202 -13.46 -6.32 14.85
C TYR A 202 -12.95 -4.99 14.29
N ASP A 203 -11.68 -4.65 14.54
CA ASP A 203 -11.03 -3.44 14.01
C ASP A 203 -10.81 -3.52 12.49
N LEU A 204 -11.04 -4.70 11.88
CA LEU A 204 -10.96 -4.92 10.43
C LEU A 204 -12.17 -4.38 9.67
N GLN A 205 -13.26 -4.05 10.35
CA GLN A 205 -14.45 -3.52 9.69
C GLN A 205 -14.19 -2.10 9.18
N MET A 206 -14.62 -1.84 7.95
CA MET A 206 -14.61 -0.50 7.38
C MET A 206 -15.69 0.37 8.03
N VAL A 207 -15.34 1.63 8.30
CA VAL A 207 -16.30 2.70 8.60
C VAL A 207 -16.88 3.25 7.29
N SER A 208 -17.87 4.13 7.38
CA SER A 208 -18.68 4.61 6.24
C SER A 208 -17.90 5.29 5.10
N ASN A 209 -16.63 5.64 5.29
CA ASN A 209 -15.77 6.29 4.30
C ASN A 209 -14.80 5.31 3.59
N GLY A 210 -14.95 4.00 3.78
CA GLY A 210 -14.03 3.00 3.21
C GLY A 210 -12.64 2.99 3.86
N LYS A 211 -12.51 3.56 5.06
CA LYS A 211 -11.34 3.46 5.94
C LYS A 211 -11.65 2.61 7.15
N ARG A 212 -10.60 2.22 7.87
CA ARG A 212 -10.69 1.56 9.17
C ARG A 212 -10.62 2.59 10.28
N SER A 213 -11.27 2.30 11.40
CA SER A 213 -11.03 3.08 12.62
C SER A 213 -9.58 2.92 13.04
N HIS A 214 -8.89 4.04 13.27
CA HIS A 214 -7.50 4.06 13.69
C HIS A 214 -7.40 4.44 15.17
N PRO A 215 -6.53 3.80 15.98
CA PRO A 215 -6.40 4.08 17.40
C PRO A 215 -6.18 5.55 17.75
N PHE A 216 -5.50 6.30 16.86
CA PHE A 216 -5.18 7.72 17.09
C PHE A 216 -6.05 8.68 16.29
N PHE A 217 -6.62 8.26 15.16
CA PHE A 217 -7.33 9.15 14.22
C PHE A 217 -8.85 8.87 14.14
N GLY A 218 -9.35 7.93 14.95
CA GLY A 218 -10.76 7.55 14.94
C GLY A 218 -11.21 7.05 13.57
N GLU A 219 -12.38 7.47 13.12
CA GLU A 219 -12.98 7.08 11.83
C GLU A 219 -12.21 7.59 10.59
N GLY A 220 -11.28 8.53 10.77
CA GLY A 220 -10.41 9.07 9.71
C GLY A 220 -9.10 8.30 9.56
N GLY A 221 -9.11 6.98 9.72
CA GLY A 221 -7.90 6.16 9.72
C GLY A 221 -7.17 6.10 8.37
N THR A 222 -5.92 5.64 8.44
CA THR A 222 -5.00 5.53 7.30
C THR A 222 -5.30 4.30 6.44
N ARG A 223 -5.59 3.17 7.07
CA ARG A 223 -5.80 1.87 6.43
C ARG A 223 -7.23 1.72 5.87
N PRO A 224 -7.41 0.98 4.76
CA PRO A 224 -6.37 0.34 3.96
C PRO A 224 -5.63 1.35 3.06
N TYR A 225 -4.40 0.99 2.71
CA TYR A 225 -3.57 1.69 1.74
C TYR A 225 -3.84 1.17 0.33
N PHE A 226 -3.49 1.95 -0.69
CA PHE A 226 -3.32 1.36 -2.02
C PHE A 226 -2.11 0.43 -2.04
N LEU A 227 -2.18 -0.68 -2.77
CA LEU A 227 -1.13 -1.70 -2.78
C LEU A 227 0.21 -1.14 -3.30
N GLU A 228 0.16 -0.18 -4.22
CA GLU A 228 1.31 0.55 -4.75
C GLU A 228 2.02 1.40 -3.67
N GLN A 229 1.36 1.69 -2.55
CA GLN A 229 1.96 2.40 -1.42
C GLN A 229 2.73 1.49 -0.47
N LEU A 230 2.69 0.16 -0.66
CA LEU A 230 3.47 -0.79 0.15
C LEU A 230 4.97 -0.46 0.11
N ASP A 231 5.48 -0.09 -1.07
CA ASP A 231 6.88 0.34 -1.21
C ASP A 231 7.17 1.62 -0.43
N LYS A 232 6.19 2.53 -0.27
CA LYS A 232 6.37 3.74 0.55
C LYS A 232 6.55 3.42 2.02
N ILE A 233 5.78 2.46 2.55
CA ILE A 233 5.91 2.00 3.94
C ILE A 233 7.32 1.44 4.17
N GLN A 234 7.80 0.58 3.26
CA GLN A 234 9.16 0.02 3.37
C GLN A 234 10.25 1.09 3.19
N ASN A 235 10.13 1.95 2.19
CA ASN A 235 11.11 3.00 1.92
C ASN A 235 11.21 3.97 3.10
N LEU A 236 10.08 4.29 3.75
CA LEU A 236 10.08 5.07 4.98
C LEU A 236 10.89 4.37 6.07
N TRP A 237 10.66 3.08 6.31
CA TRP A 237 11.42 2.32 7.30
C TRP A 237 12.92 2.28 6.99
N GLN A 238 13.31 2.02 5.74
CA GLN A 238 14.72 2.01 5.34
C GLN A 238 15.37 3.38 5.51
N ARG A 239 14.66 4.47 5.19
CA ARG A 239 15.12 5.84 5.44
C ARG A 239 15.36 6.07 6.92
N LEU A 240 14.42 5.67 7.79
CA LEU A 240 14.61 5.77 9.25
C LEU A 240 15.84 4.98 9.72
N LYS A 241 16.09 3.76 9.20
CA LYS A 241 17.31 2.99 9.51
C LYS A 241 18.60 3.69 9.05
N SER A 242 18.56 4.43 7.95
CA SER A 242 19.74 5.12 7.42
C SER A 242 20.16 6.38 8.19
N VAL A 243 19.31 6.92 9.06
CA VAL A 243 19.63 8.15 9.81
C VAL A 243 20.64 7.84 10.93
N PRO A 244 21.87 8.38 10.89
CA PRO A 244 22.96 7.96 11.79
C PRO A 244 22.68 8.18 13.27
N GLU A 245 21.96 9.24 13.65
CA GLU A 245 21.70 9.58 15.06
C GLU A 245 20.34 9.10 15.58
N LEU A 246 19.57 8.38 14.76
CA LEU A 246 18.25 7.92 15.14
C LEU A 246 18.34 6.64 15.99
N THR A 247 17.57 6.60 17.09
CA THR A 247 17.47 5.45 17.97
C THR A 247 16.01 5.06 18.17
N ASP A 248 15.77 3.80 18.54
CA ASP A 248 14.43 3.32 18.89
C ASP A 248 13.75 4.19 19.97
N THR A 249 14.53 4.66 20.95
CA THR A 249 14.02 5.54 22.02
C THR A 249 13.59 6.89 21.47
N LYS A 250 14.37 7.49 20.56
CA LYS A 250 13.99 8.74 19.88
C LYS A 250 12.69 8.55 19.10
N LEU A 251 12.57 7.48 18.31
CA LEU A 251 11.35 7.19 17.56
C LEU A 251 10.12 7.03 18.46
N LYS A 252 10.24 6.30 19.56
CA LYS A 252 9.15 6.14 20.53
C LYS A 252 8.76 7.44 21.22
N ASN A 253 9.74 8.29 21.54
CA ASN A 253 9.49 9.61 22.14
C ASN A 253 8.75 10.51 21.15
N MET A 254 9.14 10.51 19.88
CA MET A 254 8.45 11.23 18.81
C MET A 254 7.03 10.70 18.62
N GLU A 255 6.88 9.38 18.51
CA GLU A 255 5.59 8.70 18.38
C GLU A 255 4.65 9.13 19.52
N THR A 256 5.13 9.06 20.77
CA THR A 256 4.36 9.40 21.97
C THR A 256 3.98 10.89 22.01
N LEU A 257 4.91 11.78 21.66
CA LEU A 257 4.68 13.23 21.61
C LEU A 257 3.62 13.59 20.57
N LEU A 258 3.70 13.01 19.38
CA LEU A 258 2.74 13.29 18.33
C LEU A 258 1.36 12.68 18.67
N GLN A 259 1.33 11.45 19.22
CA GLN A 259 0.09 10.80 19.66
C GLN A 259 -0.65 11.61 20.72
N SER A 260 0.06 12.14 21.72
CA SER A 260 -0.58 12.96 22.77
C SER A 260 -1.20 14.22 22.18
N ARG A 261 -0.50 14.89 21.25
CA ARG A 261 -1.01 16.10 20.58
C ARG A 261 -2.14 15.80 19.61
N ILE A 262 -2.11 14.67 18.90
CA ILE A 262 -3.24 14.21 18.08
C ILE A 262 -4.50 14.08 18.93
N SER A 263 -4.39 13.44 20.10
CA SER A 263 -5.53 13.25 21.01
C SER A 263 -5.99 14.57 21.65
N GLU A 264 -5.07 15.39 22.14
CA GLU A 264 -5.40 16.66 22.82
C GLU A 264 -6.02 17.68 21.88
N TRP A 265 -5.48 17.79 20.65
CA TRP A 265 -5.91 18.78 19.67
C TRP A 265 -6.96 18.24 18.69
N ARG A 266 -7.34 16.97 18.82
CA ARG A 266 -8.31 16.26 17.94
C ARG A 266 -7.93 16.40 16.46
N VAL A 267 -6.67 16.09 16.15
CA VAL A 267 -6.13 16.21 14.79
C VAL A 267 -6.83 15.22 13.86
N SER A 268 -7.32 15.71 12.74
CA SER A 268 -7.85 14.91 11.63
C SER A 268 -6.80 14.83 10.51
N LEU A 269 -6.68 13.67 9.86
CA LEU A 269 -5.82 13.50 8.68
C LEU A 269 -6.39 14.20 7.43
N GLN A 270 -7.68 14.51 7.42
CA GLN A 270 -8.34 15.17 6.29
C GLN A 270 -8.15 16.70 6.36
N GLU A 271 -8.09 17.25 7.56
CA GLU A 271 -7.97 18.69 7.84
C GLU A 271 -6.92 18.91 8.93
N THR A 272 -5.65 18.78 8.54
CA THR A 272 -4.55 18.95 9.47
C THR A 272 -4.42 20.43 9.86
N SER A 273 -4.39 20.70 11.17
CA SER A 273 -4.27 22.08 11.66
C SER A 273 -2.87 22.65 11.40
N PRO A 274 -2.74 23.94 11.07
CA PRO A 274 -1.42 24.59 10.90
C PRO A 274 -0.52 24.46 12.14
N ALA A 275 -1.13 24.41 13.32
CA ALA A 275 -0.41 24.21 14.59
C ALA A 275 0.22 22.81 14.68
N TYR A 276 -0.49 21.76 14.22
CA TYR A 276 0.07 20.41 14.18
C TYR A 276 1.16 20.27 13.12
N GLU A 277 0.99 20.93 11.96
CA GLU A 277 2.02 20.98 10.93
C GLU A 277 3.31 21.64 11.45
N ALA A 278 3.21 22.78 12.13
CA ALA A 278 4.35 23.45 12.74
C ALA A 278 5.03 22.61 13.84
N LEU A 279 4.25 21.82 14.59
CA LEU A 279 4.80 20.87 15.55
C LEU A 279 5.61 19.77 14.85
N VAL A 280 5.08 19.19 13.78
CA VAL A 280 5.79 18.17 12.98
C VAL A 280 7.10 18.73 12.44
N GLU A 281 7.10 19.94 11.89
CA GLU A 281 8.32 20.61 11.42
C GLU A 281 9.33 20.81 12.55
N SER A 282 8.88 21.25 13.73
CA SER A 282 9.74 21.47 14.89
C SER A 282 10.37 20.16 15.39
N VAL A 283 9.61 19.07 15.39
CA VAL A 283 10.11 17.73 15.76
C VAL A 283 11.14 17.25 14.75
N LEU A 284 10.90 17.45 13.45
CA LEU A 284 11.83 17.05 12.40
C LEU A 284 13.13 17.85 12.46
N ALA A 285 13.04 19.18 12.58
CA ALA A 285 14.20 20.06 12.68
C ALA A 285 15.08 19.70 13.89
N LYS A 286 14.45 19.39 15.04
CA LYS A 286 15.15 19.03 16.27
C LYS A 286 15.81 17.65 16.19
N GLU A 287 15.09 16.62 15.74
CA GLU A 287 15.55 15.24 15.87
C GLU A 287 16.43 14.78 14.70
N PHE A 288 16.28 15.39 13.52
CA PHE A 288 17.02 14.99 12.32
C PHE A 288 18.06 16.03 11.86
N SER A 289 18.07 17.25 12.44
CA SER A 289 19.00 18.34 12.05
C SER A 289 19.05 18.58 10.53
N MET A 290 17.92 18.40 9.84
CA MET A 290 17.85 18.47 8.38
C MET A 290 17.49 19.87 7.92
N ASP A 291 17.98 20.22 6.72
CA ASP A 291 17.51 21.39 6.00
C ASP A 291 16.02 21.20 5.63
N SER A 292 15.21 22.22 5.94
CA SER A 292 13.77 22.25 5.64
C SER A 292 13.47 22.11 4.15
N ASP A 293 14.41 22.50 3.29
CA ASP A 293 14.24 22.43 1.83
C ASP A 293 14.60 21.05 1.25
N SER A 294 15.20 20.16 2.05
CA SER A 294 15.57 18.82 1.59
C SER A 294 14.34 17.98 1.23
N GLU A 295 14.43 17.21 0.14
CA GLU A 295 13.38 16.26 -0.26
C GLU A 295 13.12 15.20 0.82
N GLU A 296 14.13 14.91 1.63
CA GLU A 296 14.03 14.00 2.75
C GLU A 296 13.16 14.58 3.88
N PHE A 297 13.35 15.86 4.24
CA PHE A 297 12.52 16.57 5.21
C PHE A 297 11.06 16.61 4.75
N LYS A 298 10.82 16.98 3.49
CA LYS A 298 9.46 17.02 2.91
C LYS A 298 8.79 15.65 2.93
N GLY A 299 9.53 14.59 2.59
CA GLY A 299 9.03 13.22 2.60
C GLY A 299 8.65 12.73 4.01
N LEU A 300 9.50 12.99 5.01
CA LEU A 300 9.22 12.64 6.41
C LEU A 300 8.06 13.45 6.98
N LYS A 301 8.01 14.76 6.70
CA LYS A 301 6.89 15.64 7.04
C LYS A 301 5.59 15.07 6.51
N GLN A 302 5.54 14.75 5.21
CA GLN A 302 4.34 14.17 4.59
C GLN A 302 3.96 12.81 5.23
N ALA A 303 4.93 11.96 5.56
CA ALA A 303 4.68 10.68 6.21
C ALA A 303 4.06 10.84 7.61
N MET A 304 4.49 11.84 8.38
CA MET A 304 3.93 12.15 9.70
C MET A 304 2.53 12.74 9.61
N LEU A 305 2.29 13.65 8.66
CA LEU A 305 0.99 14.31 8.47
C LEU A 305 -0.06 13.36 7.89
N SER A 306 0.33 12.37 7.09
CA SER A 306 -0.58 11.38 6.48
C SER A 306 -0.87 10.18 7.38
N GLY A 307 -0.27 10.11 8.57
CA GLY A 307 -0.38 8.97 9.48
C GLY A 307 0.48 7.75 9.11
N LEU A 308 1.04 7.70 7.89
CA LEU A 308 1.93 6.65 7.39
C LEU A 308 3.09 6.33 8.36
N PHE A 309 3.62 7.36 9.02
CA PHE A 309 4.66 7.21 10.04
C PHE A 309 4.23 6.29 11.18
N PHE A 310 3.02 6.44 11.72
CA PHE A 310 2.55 5.63 12.85
C PHE A 310 2.34 4.18 12.46
N ASP A 311 1.70 3.91 11.33
CA ASP A 311 1.51 2.55 10.82
C ASP A 311 2.85 1.89 10.46
N CYS A 312 3.82 2.66 9.95
CA CYS A 312 5.18 2.17 9.71
C CYS A 312 5.87 1.74 11.02
N LEU A 313 5.78 2.56 12.08
CA LEU A 313 6.34 2.20 13.39
C LEU A 313 5.60 1.01 14.01
N GLU A 314 4.28 0.96 13.89
CA GLU A 314 3.48 -0.18 14.33
C GLU A 314 3.95 -1.47 13.63
N LEU A 315 4.05 -1.44 12.31
CA LEU A 315 4.47 -2.59 11.52
C LEU A 315 5.89 -3.05 11.86
N TYR A 316 6.88 -2.16 11.83
CA TYR A 316 8.27 -2.58 11.96
C TYR A 316 8.74 -2.71 13.41
N LEU A 317 8.41 -1.76 14.30
CA LEU A 317 8.87 -1.79 15.69
C LEU A 317 7.99 -2.69 16.57
N LYS A 318 6.65 -2.62 16.44
CA LYS A 318 5.74 -3.34 17.35
C LYS A 318 5.48 -4.76 16.88
N ILE A 319 5.14 -4.94 15.60
CA ILE A 319 4.75 -6.23 15.03
C ILE A 319 5.97 -7.07 14.66
N LEU A 320 6.82 -6.56 13.75
CA LEU A 320 7.99 -7.28 13.25
C LEU A 320 9.18 -7.27 14.21
N LYS A 321 9.15 -6.41 15.24
CA LYS A 321 10.19 -6.26 16.27
C LYS A 321 11.59 -5.98 15.68
N GLN A 322 11.63 -5.29 14.55
CA GLN A 322 12.88 -4.80 13.98
C GLN A 322 13.41 -3.62 14.78
N ARG A 323 14.73 -3.41 14.71
CA ARG A 323 15.43 -2.31 15.37
C ARG A 323 15.97 -1.35 14.32
N VAL A 324 16.03 -0.06 14.66
CA VAL A 324 16.62 0.95 13.75
C VAL A 324 18.10 0.67 13.54
N LYS A 325 18.79 0.32 14.63
CA LYS A 325 20.18 -0.14 14.63
C LYS A 325 20.20 -1.58 15.15
N GLU A 326 20.81 -2.46 14.37
CA GLU A 326 21.16 -3.80 14.83
C GLU A 326 22.42 -3.65 15.69
N GLU A 327 22.36 -4.09 16.95
CA GLU A 327 23.55 -4.26 17.79
C GLU A 327 24.41 -5.42 17.30
#